data_AF-A0A3E2D899-F1
#
_entry.id   AF-A0A3E2D899-F1
#
_cell.length_a   1.000
_cell.length_b   1.000
_cell.length_c   1.000
_cell.angle_alpha   90.00
_cell.angle_beta   90.00
_cell.angle_gamma   90.00
#
_symmetry.space_group_name_H-M   'P 1'
#
loop_
_entity.id
_entity.type
_entity.pdbx_description
1 polymer ?
#
loop_
_entity_poly.entity_id
_entity_poly.type
_entity_poly.pdbx_seq_one_letter_code
_entity_poly.pdbx_strand_id
1 'polypeptide(L)'
;MARRWTPQRFVIMRRLRVFICVLALVISSTGIFALSARKSIALIINGKTKVVTTYASTTQRLLQEQKVPVKTHDQVISTSGDILADHATVTVRSAYQTSITVDGVTIPFWTVATSIDQLIGFFQANADHAAKITVNLQNIYNKLTGGLSINKKGPVTVICDNKTRVVPDGTLPASSILDSLGIVLGKEDQVTVSEENGKTLLRILRVTHGKESRNVVIPFSTINVNDSSLAIGARVIKQAGVNGERIDLYNVTYVDGKAQSATLIKQSIVKPSIDQIVAIGAKSTPRT
;
A
#
# COMPACT_ATOMS: atom_id res chain seq x y z
N MET A 1 74.91 50.83 -42.03
CA MET A 1 74.50 49.61 -41.29
C MET A 1 73.01 49.36 -41.53
N ALA A 2 72.67 48.50 -42.49
CA ALA A 2 71.28 48.20 -42.82
C ALA A 2 70.73 47.14 -41.84
N ARG A 3 69.81 47.54 -40.95
CA ARG A 3 69.08 46.61 -40.07
C ARG A 3 68.20 45.71 -40.93
N ARG A 4 68.65 44.48 -41.18
CA ARG A 4 67.85 43.43 -41.86
C ARG A 4 66.55 43.21 -41.08
N TRP A 5 65.44 43.63 -41.68
CA TRP A 5 64.10 43.46 -41.15
C TRP A 5 63.74 41.97 -41.21
N THR A 6 63.68 41.29 -40.06
CA THR A 6 63.44 39.84 -40.02
C THR A 6 61.93 39.54 -40.03
N PRO A 7 61.37 38.96 -41.12
CA PRO A 7 59.92 38.67 -41.22
C PRO A 7 59.44 37.64 -40.20
N GLN A 8 60.33 36.81 -39.64
CA GLN A 8 59.99 35.77 -38.67
C GLN A 8 59.39 36.34 -37.37
N ARG A 9 59.95 37.41 -36.80
CA ARG A 9 59.41 38.02 -35.57
C ARG A 9 58.01 38.59 -35.79
N PHE A 10 57.74 39.15 -36.96
CA PHE A 10 56.42 39.70 -37.31
C PHE A 10 55.38 38.58 -37.47
N VAL A 11 55.76 37.46 -38.09
CA VAL A 11 54.91 36.27 -38.23
C VAL A 11 54.65 35.61 -36.87
N ILE A 12 55.66 35.49 -36.01
CA ILE A 12 55.53 34.95 -34.64
C ILE A 12 54.60 35.83 -33.79
N MET A 13 54.80 37.15 -33.80
CA MET A 13 53.94 38.09 -33.06
C MET A 13 52.50 38.10 -33.58
N ARG A 14 52.29 37.97 -34.91
CA ARG A 14 50.95 37.84 -35.50
C ARG A 14 50.27 36.54 -35.07
N ARG A 15 50.98 35.40 -35.09
CA ARG A 15 50.47 34.11 -34.61
C ARG A 15 50.12 34.17 -33.12
N LEU A 16 50.97 34.81 -32.30
CA LEU A 16 50.71 35.01 -30.87
C LEU A 16 49.45 35.85 -30.63
N ARG A 17 49.27 36.97 -31.34
CA ARG A 17 48.06 37.80 -31.23
C ARG A 17 46.80 37.05 -31.64
N VAL A 18 46.85 36.29 -32.74
CA VAL A 18 45.72 35.43 -33.17
C VAL A 18 45.42 34.38 -32.09
N PHE A 19 46.44 33.75 -31.53
CA PHE A 19 46.27 32.76 -30.47
C PHE A 19 45.63 33.35 -29.21
N ILE A 20 46.07 34.55 -28.79
CA ILE A 20 45.47 35.27 -27.66
C ILE A 20 44.00 35.62 -27.93
N CYS A 21 43.67 36.10 -29.14
CA CYS A 21 42.29 36.41 -29.50
C CYS A 21 41.39 35.16 -29.50
N VAL A 22 41.87 34.04 -30.05
CA VAL A 22 41.13 32.77 -30.04
C VAL A 22 40.93 32.27 -28.62
N LEU A 23 41.98 32.31 -27.79
CA LEU A 23 41.90 31.90 -26.39
C LEU A 23 40.90 32.77 -25.61
N ALA A 24 40.93 34.09 -25.80
CA ALA A 24 39.99 35.00 -25.16
C ALA A 24 38.53 34.72 -25.58
N LEU A 25 38.29 34.41 -26.86
CA LEU A 25 36.96 34.01 -27.37
C LEU A 25 36.48 32.69 -26.78
N VAL A 26 37.36 31.70 -26.64
CA VAL A 26 37.00 30.40 -26.05
C VAL A 26 36.68 30.59 -24.56
N ILE A 27 37.47 31.36 -23.82
CA ILE A 27 37.24 31.63 -22.40
C ILE A 27 35.93 32.40 -22.21
N SER A 28 35.68 33.43 -23.03
CA SER A 28 34.45 34.23 -22.92
C SER A 28 33.21 33.41 -23.27
N SER A 29 33.24 32.65 -24.37
CA SER A 29 32.14 31.77 -24.78
C SER A 29 31.82 30.71 -23.73
N THR A 30 32.86 30.05 -23.19
CA THR A 30 32.70 29.06 -22.12
C THR A 30 32.15 29.69 -20.84
N GLY A 31 32.63 30.89 -20.47
CA GLY A 31 32.14 31.62 -19.31
C GLY A 31 30.66 32.02 -19.46
N ILE A 32 30.28 32.53 -20.63
CA ILE A 32 28.88 32.88 -20.95
C ILE A 32 27.99 31.64 -20.89
N PHE A 33 28.42 30.51 -21.46
CA PHE A 33 27.68 29.25 -21.39
C PHE A 33 27.53 28.73 -19.96
N ALA A 34 28.58 28.78 -19.15
CA ALA A 34 28.55 28.33 -17.76
C ALA A 34 27.62 29.20 -16.87
N LEU A 35 27.43 30.47 -17.23
CA LEU A 35 26.47 31.35 -16.54
C LEU A 35 25.05 31.11 -17.03
N SER A 36 24.83 30.97 -18.35
CA SER A 36 23.50 30.80 -18.93
C SER A 36 22.92 29.40 -18.78
N ALA A 37 23.76 28.37 -18.64
CA ALA A 37 23.32 27.00 -18.41
C ALA A 37 22.82 26.76 -16.98
N ARG A 38 23.08 27.69 -16.04
CA ARG A 38 22.64 27.58 -14.65
C ARG A 38 21.13 27.84 -14.59
N LYS A 39 20.40 26.93 -13.97
CA LYS A 39 18.95 27.01 -13.80
C LYS A 39 18.59 27.04 -12.32
N SER A 40 17.53 27.76 -11.98
CA SER A 40 16.88 27.78 -10.68
C SER A 40 15.50 27.12 -10.80
N ILE A 41 15.28 26.03 -10.06
CA ILE A 41 14.13 25.16 -10.24
C ILE A 41 13.37 25.03 -8.94
N ALA A 42 12.05 25.14 -9.01
CA ALA A 42 11.16 24.81 -7.89
C ALA A 42 10.92 23.30 -7.88
N LEU A 43 11.60 22.58 -7.00
CA LEU A 43 11.44 21.14 -6.81
C LEU A 43 10.44 20.88 -5.69
N ILE A 44 9.28 20.30 -6.04
CA ILE A 44 8.21 19.95 -5.11
C ILE A 44 8.23 18.44 -4.91
N ILE A 45 8.55 17.99 -3.69
CA ILE A 45 8.59 16.56 -3.35
C ILE A 45 7.50 16.29 -2.33
N ASN A 46 6.49 15.50 -2.71
CA ASN A 46 5.37 15.13 -1.82
C ASN A 46 4.76 16.35 -1.09
N GLY A 47 4.58 17.46 -1.81
CA GLY A 47 4.00 18.71 -1.30
C GLY A 47 4.99 19.68 -0.63
N LYS A 48 6.25 19.28 -0.42
CA LYS A 48 7.29 20.17 0.13
C LYS A 48 8.07 20.84 -0.99
N THR A 49 8.05 22.17 -1.02
CA THR A 49 8.75 22.97 -2.03
C THR A 49 10.17 23.30 -1.58
N LYS A 50 11.14 23.06 -2.47
CA LYS A 50 12.54 23.46 -2.32
C LYS A 50 13.02 24.09 -3.61
N VAL A 51 13.65 25.26 -3.53
CA VAL A 51 14.32 25.86 -4.69
C VAL A 51 15.73 25.28 -4.78
N VAL A 52 16.09 24.78 -5.96
CA VAL A 52 17.40 24.16 -6.21
C VAL A 52 18.03 24.78 -7.44
N THR A 53 19.34 25.02 -7.38
CA THR A 53 20.10 25.45 -8.57
C THR A 53 20.81 24.26 -9.19
N THR A 54 20.69 24.08 -10.50
CA THR A 54 21.24 22.94 -11.23
C THR A 54 21.73 23.34 -12.61
N TYR A 55 22.55 22.47 -13.21
CA TYR A 55 22.92 22.50 -14.63
C TYR A 55 22.29 21.35 -15.43
N ALA A 56 21.38 20.57 -14.80
CA ALA A 56 20.72 19.45 -15.43
C ALA A 56 19.86 19.90 -16.61
N SER A 57 19.96 19.16 -17.72
CA SER A 57 19.12 19.34 -18.91
C SER A 57 17.79 18.59 -18.82
N THR A 58 17.65 17.64 -17.88
CA THR A 58 16.45 16.80 -17.71
C THR A 58 16.04 16.67 -16.25
N THR A 59 14.76 16.40 -16.02
CA THR A 59 14.21 16.12 -14.68
C THR A 59 14.92 14.94 -14.01
N GLN A 60 15.18 13.86 -14.76
CA GLN A 60 15.88 12.69 -14.22
C GLN A 60 17.26 13.04 -13.67
N ARG A 61 18.03 13.86 -14.39
CA ARG A 61 19.37 14.26 -13.95
C ARG A 61 19.31 15.17 -12.73
N LEU A 62 18.34 16.10 -12.68
CA LEU A 62 18.07 16.92 -11.51
C LEU A 62 17.79 16.05 -10.27
N LEU A 63 16.92 15.05 -10.41
CA LEU A 63 16.54 14.17 -9.29
C LEU A 63 17.72 13.32 -8.80
N GLN A 64 18.57 12.85 -9.71
CA GLN A 64 19.83 12.18 -9.34
C GLN A 64 20.79 13.10 -8.58
N GLU A 65 20.96 14.35 -9.03
CA GLU A 65 21.81 15.35 -8.36
C GLU A 65 21.31 15.65 -6.94
N GLN A 66 19.98 15.79 -6.78
CA GLN A 66 19.35 15.99 -5.48
C GLN A 66 19.23 14.70 -4.66
N LYS A 67 19.72 13.56 -5.17
CA LYS A 67 19.65 12.23 -4.54
C LYS A 67 18.21 11.83 -4.17
N VAL A 68 17.24 12.19 -5.01
CA VAL A 68 15.83 11.82 -4.85
C VAL A 68 15.58 10.48 -5.54
N PRO A 69 15.34 9.39 -4.80
CA PRO A 69 15.01 8.10 -5.42
C PRO A 69 13.60 8.17 -6.03
N VAL A 70 13.48 7.71 -7.28
CA VAL A 70 12.21 7.65 -8.01
C VAL A 70 11.89 6.17 -8.28
N LYS A 71 10.69 5.74 -7.90
CA LYS A 71 10.19 4.39 -8.19
C LYS A 71 9.44 4.34 -9.52
N THR A 72 9.24 3.14 -10.04
CA THR A 72 8.56 2.91 -11.33
C THR A 72 7.16 3.52 -11.43
N HIS A 73 6.43 3.59 -10.32
CA HIS A 73 5.06 4.11 -10.29
C HIS A 73 4.97 5.57 -9.83
N ASP A 74 6.10 6.18 -9.43
CA ASP A 74 6.11 7.57 -8.97
C ASP A 74 5.85 8.51 -10.15
N GLN A 75 5.12 9.59 -9.88
CA GLN A 75 4.80 10.59 -10.89
C GLN A 75 5.81 11.73 -10.82
N VAL A 76 6.46 12.01 -11.95
CA VAL A 76 7.36 13.16 -12.12
C VAL A 76 6.79 14.04 -13.22
N ILE A 77 6.40 15.26 -12.88
CA ILE A 77 5.85 16.25 -13.82
C ILE A 77 6.77 17.46 -13.82
N SER A 78 7.15 17.92 -15.00
CA SER A 78 7.81 19.21 -15.19
C SER A 78 6.90 20.14 -15.96
N THR A 79 6.83 21.40 -15.56
CA THR A 79 6.14 22.44 -16.34
C THR A 79 6.82 22.72 -17.67
N SER A 80 8.10 22.35 -17.83
CA SER A 80 8.86 22.56 -19.08
C SER A 80 8.91 21.32 -19.98
N GLY A 81 8.23 20.22 -19.61
CA GLY A 81 8.31 18.95 -20.33
C GLY A 81 9.64 18.22 -20.12
N ASP A 82 10.14 17.55 -21.16
CA ASP A 82 11.32 16.67 -21.09
C ASP A 82 12.63 17.44 -20.90
N ILE A 83 12.74 18.61 -21.55
CA ILE A 83 13.89 19.51 -21.43
C ILE A 83 13.64 20.48 -20.29
N LEU A 84 14.59 20.53 -19.37
CA LEU A 84 14.47 21.32 -18.17
C LEU A 84 14.82 22.79 -18.46
N ALA A 85 13.81 23.66 -18.36
CA ALA A 85 13.98 25.10 -18.52
C ALA A 85 14.34 25.78 -17.19
N ASP A 86 14.91 26.98 -17.28
CA ASP A 86 15.09 27.81 -16.09
C ASP A 86 13.72 28.22 -15.52
N HIS A 87 13.63 28.37 -14.20
CA HIS A 87 12.39 28.65 -13.46
C HIS A 87 11.28 27.61 -13.62
N ALA A 88 11.58 26.43 -14.16
CA ALA A 88 10.63 25.33 -14.23
C ALA A 88 10.24 24.84 -12.83
N THR A 89 9.04 24.29 -12.72
CA THR A 89 8.58 23.57 -11.52
C THR A 89 8.60 22.08 -11.82
N VAL A 90 9.32 21.32 -11.01
CA VAL A 90 9.38 19.86 -11.07
C VAL A 90 8.65 19.31 -9.85
N THR A 91 7.55 18.62 -10.08
CA THR A 91 6.75 17.97 -9.04
C THR A 91 7.00 16.47 -9.06
N VAL A 92 7.44 15.93 -7.93
CA VAL A 92 7.61 14.51 -7.69
C VAL A 92 6.58 14.06 -6.67
N ARG A 93 5.76 13.09 -7.05
CA ARG A 93 4.79 12.45 -6.16
C ARG A 93 5.09 10.97 -6.07
N SER A 94 5.38 10.52 -4.85
CA SER A 94 5.58 9.10 -4.58
C SER A 94 4.26 8.35 -4.68
N ALA A 95 4.21 7.31 -5.51
CA ALA A 95 3.05 6.46 -5.62
C ALA A 95 3.03 5.41 -4.52
N TYR A 96 1.82 5.03 -4.14
CA TYR A 96 1.56 3.96 -3.19
C TYR A 96 0.52 3.00 -3.77
N GLN A 97 0.64 1.74 -3.36
CA GLN A 97 -0.29 0.70 -3.75
C GLN A 97 -1.48 0.70 -2.81
N THR A 98 -2.68 0.70 -3.39
CA THR A 98 -3.96 0.58 -2.70
C THR A 98 -4.84 -0.44 -3.44
N SER A 99 -6.03 -0.73 -2.93
CA SER A 99 -6.96 -1.66 -3.55
C SER A 99 -8.37 -1.09 -3.62
N ILE A 100 -9.08 -1.44 -4.67
CA ILE A 100 -10.50 -1.15 -4.87
C ILE A 100 -11.27 -2.46 -4.84
N THR A 101 -12.41 -2.49 -4.14
CA THR A 101 -13.32 -3.63 -4.15
C THR A 101 -14.60 -3.26 -4.88
N VAL A 102 -14.93 -4.03 -5.92
CA VAL A 102 -16.13 -3.89 -6.75
C VAL A 102 -16.79 -5.26 -6.82
N ASP A 103 -18.08 -5.36 -6.45
CA ASP A 103 -18.85 -6.60 -6.48
C ASP A 103 -18.17 -7.81 -5.81
N GLY A 104 -17.43 -7.55 -4.73
CA GLY A 104 -16.70 -8.57 -3.97
C GLY A 104 -15.32 -8.96 -4.53
N VAL A 105 -14.92 -8.43 -5.69
CA VAL A 105 -13.58 -8.63 -6.27
C VAL A 105 -12.66 -7.48 -5.88
N THR A 106 -11.50 -7.82 -5.29
CA THR A 106 -10.50 -6.83 -4.85
C THR A 106 -9.38 -6.73 -5.88
N ILE A 107 -9.17 -5.51 -6.40
CA ILE A 107 -8.18 -5.22 -7.44
C ILE A 107 -7.13 -4.25 -6.86
N PRO A 108 -5.85 -4.65 -6.80
CA PRO A 108 -4.77 -3.75 -6.40
C PRO A 108 -4.42 -2.77 -7.54
N PHE A 109 -4.13 -1.52 -7.19
CA PHE A 109 -3.66 -0.50 -8.14
C PHE A 109 -2.71 0.51 -7.47
N TRP A 110 -1.96 1.25 -8.29
CA TRP A 110 -1.05 2.30 -7.84
C TRP A 110 -1.67 3.68 -8.01
N THR A 111 -1.48 4.56 -7.03
CA THR A 111 -1.99 5.94 -7.10
C THR A 111 -1.06 6.92 -6.41
N VAL A 112 -1.21 8.20 -6.79
CA VAL A 112 -0.54 9.37 -6.20
C VAL A 112 -1.53 10.33 -5.54
N ALA A 113 -2.80 9.92 -5.40
CA ALA A 113 -3.84 10.74 -4.79
C ALA A 113 -3.48 11.11 -3.34
N THR A 114 -3.70 12.36 -2.94
CA THR A 114 -3.45 12.81 -1.57
C THR A 114 -4.71 12.77 -0.71
N SER A 115 -5.89 12.62 -1.32
CA SER A 115 -7.17 12.52 -0.63
C SER A 115 -8.09 11.49 -1.26
N ILE A 116 -9.07 11.05 -0.47
CA ILE A 116 -10.16 10.18 -0.93
C ILE A 116 -10.98 10.87 -2.02
N ASP A 117 -11.27 12.16 -1.87
CA ASP A 117 -12.03 12.93 -2.86
C ASP A 117 -11.31 12.97 -4.22
N GLN A 118 -9.98 13.10 -4.22
CA GLN A 118 -9.19 13.06 -5.45
C GLN A 118 -9.27 11.67 -6.10
N LEU A 119 -9.28 10.61 -5.29
CA LEU A 119 -9.38 9.25 -5.78
C LEU A 119 -10.80 8.95 -6.33
N ILE A 120 -11.84 9.36 -5.61
CA ILE A 120 -13.23 9.25 -6.05
C ILE A 120 -13.45 10.06 -7.32
N GLY A 121 -12.97 11.31 -7.37
CA GLY A 121 -13.06 12.14 -8.56
C GLY A 121 -12.34 11.52 -9.78
N PHE A 122 -11.17 10.91 -9.57
CA PHE A 122 -10.49 10.14 -10.62
C PHE A 122 -11.36 8.98 -11.12
N PHE A 123 -12.00 8.23 -10.22
CA PHE A 123 -12.89 7.14 -10.63
C PHE A 123 -14.18 7.62 -11.26
N GLN A 124 -14.80 8.70 -10.78
CA GLN A 124 -16.02 9.28 -11.36
C GLN A 124 -15.79 9.80 -12.78
N ALA A 125 -14.71 10.55 -13.00
CA ALA A 125 -14.34 11.03 -14.34
C ALA A 125 -14.09 9.88 -15.33
N ASN A 126 -13.63 8.72 -14.83
CA ASN A 126 -13.46 7.51 -15.64
C ASN A 126 -14.74 6.65 -15.72
N ALA A 127 -15.65 6.73 -14.75
CA ALA A 127 -16.91 6.00 -14.71
C ALA A 127 -17.98 6.63 -15.63
N ASP A 128 -17.90 7.94 -15.91
CA ASP A 128 -18.68 8.56 -17.00
C ASP A 128 -18.35 7.93 -18.36
N HIS A 129 -17.19 7.26 -18.48
CA HIS A 129 -16.78 6.44 -19.62
C HIS A 129 -16.95 4.93 -19.40
N ALA A 130 -17.25 4.48 -18.18
CA ALA A 130 -17.33 3.06 -17.80
C ALA A 130 -18.48 2.83 -16.81
N ALA A 131 -19.57 2.26 -17.30
CA ALA A 131 -20.78 1.98 -16.54
C ALA A 131 -20.50 1.16 -15.27
N LYS A 132 -20.96 1.69 -14.12
CA LYS A 132 -21.00 1.08 -12.77
C LYS A 132 -19.65 0.74 -12.14
N ILE A 133 -19.17 1.62 -11.28
CA ILE A 133 -18.21 1.26 -10.23
C ILE A 133 -18.74 1.77 -8.89
N THR A 134 -19.36 0.89 -8.11
CA THR A 134 -19.68 1.17 -6.69
C THR A 134 -18.47 0.76 -5.87
N VAL A 135 -17.77 1.75 -5.30
CA VAL A 135 -16.48 1.53 -4.64
C VAL A 135 -16.64 1.44 -3.13
N ASN A 136 -16.23 0.30 -2.56
CA ASN A 136 -16.04 0.17 -1.12
C ASN A 136 -14.57 0.48 -0.76
N LEU A 137 -14.30 1.61 -0.10
CA LEU A 137 -12.95 2.11 0.25
C LEU A 137 -12.38 1.55 1.58
N GLN A 138 -12.80 0.36 2.03
CA GLN A 138 -12.45 -0.20 3.35
C GLN A 138 -10.98 -0.59 3.58
N ASN A 139 -10.01 -0.28 2.69
CA ASN A 139 -8.63 -0.78 2.86
C ASN A 139 -7.49 0.23 2.60
N ILE A 140 -7.70 1.52 2.90
CA ILE A 140 -6.66 2.56 2.75
C ILE A 140 -5.90 2.84 4.06
N TYR A 141 -6.47 2.52 5.21
CA TYR A 141 -5.98 3.00 6.50
C TYR A 141 -4.75 2.25 7.07
N ASN A 142 -4.37 1.10 6.49
CA ASN A 142 -3.32 0.24 7.06
C ASN A 142 -1.87 0.62 6.69
N LYS A 143 -1.62 1.74 6.00
CA LYS A 143 -0.24 2.15 5.62
C LYS A 143 0.15 3.61 5.92
N LEU A 144 -0.77 4.43 6.43
CA LEU A 144 -0.54 5.85 6.67
C LEU A 144 -1.00 6.26 8.08
N THR A 145 -0.56 5.55 9.11
CA THR A 145 -0.95 5.81 10.51
C THR A 145 -0.41 7.14 11.09
N GLY A 146 0.26 7.98 10.28
CA GLY A 146 0.91 9.21 10.75
C GLY A 146 0.50 10.51 10.04
N GLY A 147 -0.60 10.56 9.29
CA GLY A 147 -0.87 11.72 8.42
C GLY A 147 -2.32 12.04 8.06
N LEU A 148 -3.30 11.58 8.83
CA LEU A 148 -4.71 11.88 8.52
C LEU A 148 -5.06 13.31 8.94
N SER A 149 -5.07 14.27 8.01
CA SER A 149 -5.63 15.60 8.25
C SER A 149 -7.15 15.54 8.12
N ILE A 150 -7.89 15.76 9.21
CA ILE A 150 -9.35 15.81 9.18
C ILE A 150 -9.83 17.08 8.44
N ASN A 151 -9.01 18.14 8.44
CA ASN A 151 -9.15 19.40 7.69
C ASN A 151 -10.58 19.96 7.64
N LYS A 152 -11.33 19.79 8.75
CA LYS A 152 -12.68 20.33 8.92
C LYS A 152 -12.67 21.33 10.05
N LYS A 153 -13.16 22.53 9.75
CA LYS A 153 -13.45 23.54 10.77
C LYS A 153 -14.68 23.08 11.55
N GLY A 154 -14.54 22.89 12.86
CA GLY A 154 -15.63 22.52 13.75
C GLY A 154 -15.29 21.37 14.70
N PRO A 155 -16.22 21.02 15.61
CA PRO A 155 -15.98 20.02 16.64
C PRO A 155 -15.94 18.60 16.05
N VAL A 156 -14.93 17.83 16.47
CA VAL A 156 -14.75 16.42 16.13
C VAL A 156 -15.07 15.56 17.34
N THR A 157 -15.91 14.56 17.16
CA THR A 157 -16.28 13.59 18.19
C THR A 157 -15.38 12.37 18.10
N VAL A 158 -14.50 12.19 19.06
CA VAL A 158 -13.56 11.06 19.16
C VAL A 158 -14.19 9.92 19.94
N ILE A 159 -14.27 8.73 19.35
CA ILE A 159 -14.79 7.51 19.95
C ILE A 159 -13.66 6.49 20.06
N CYS A 160 -13.29 6.12 21.27
CA CYS A 160 -12.23 5.14 21.56
C CYS A 160 -12.60 4.35 22.81
N ASP A 161 -12.41 3.03 22.80
CA ASP A 161 -12.59 2.16 23.98
C ASP A 161 -13.97 2.34 24.65
N ASN A 162 -15.05 2.42 23.84
CA ASN A 162 -16.42 2.73 24.25
C ASN A 162 -16.63 4.08 24.96
N LYS A 163 -15.66 4.99 24.90
CA LYS A 163 -15.75 6.35 25.44
C LYS A 163 -15.81 7.36 24.31
N THR A 164 -16.60 8.42 24.53
CA THR A 164 -16.79 9.51 23.58
C THR A 164 -16.24 10.81 24.17
N ARG A 165 -15.43 11.55 23.40
CA ARG A 165 -14.88 12.86 23.76
C ARG A 165 -15.04 13.82 22.60
N VAL A 166 -15.25 15.11 22.86
CA VAL A 166 -15.40 16.12 21.80
C VAL A 166 -14.21 17.06 21.84
N VAL A 167 -13.60 17.29 20.68
CA VAL A 167 -12.50 18.23 20.49
C VAL A 167 -12.99 19.37 19.60
N PRO A 168 -12.86 20.64 20.01
CA PRO A 168 -13.46 21.78 19.31
C PRO A 168 -12.80 22.12 17.97
N ASP A 169 -11.56 21.67 17.73
CA ASP A 169 -10.78 22.01 16.54
C ASP A 169 -10.41 20.76 15.73
N GLY A 170 -11.15 20.51 14.64
CA GLY A 170 -10.88 19.46 13.65
C GLY A 170 -9.90 19.85 12.54
N THR A 171 -9.28 21.03 12.59
CA THR A 171 -8.26 21.42 11.61
C THR A 171 -6.92 20.72 11.87
N LEU A 172 -6.71 20.24 13.09
CA LEU A 172 -5.54 19.50 13.50
C LEU A 172 -5.51 18.09 12.88
N PRO A 173 -4.32 17.53 12.64
CA PRO A 173 -4.19 16.14 12.22
C PRO A 173 -4.71 15.20 13.33
N ALA A 174 -5.22 14.04 12.93
CA ALA A 174 -5.78 13.05 13.84
C ALA A 174 -4.77 12.65 14.94
N SER A 175 -3.48 12.58 14.61
CA SER A 175 -2.42 12.33 15.60
C SER A 175 -2.41 13.36 16.73
N SER A 176 -2.42 14.66 16.41
CA SER A 176 -2.43 15.73 17.42
C SER A 176 -3.70 15.73 18.26
N ILE A 177 -4.85 15.39 17.66
CA ILE A 177 -6.11 15.23 18.38
C ILE A 177 -6.01 14.06 19.38
N LEU A 178 -5.44 12.93 18.97
CA LEU A 178 -5.24 11.77 19.84
C LEU A 178 -4.24 12.05 20.97
N ASP A 179 -3.13 12.71 20.66
CA ASP A 179 -2.10 13.12 21.64
C ASP A 179 -2.71 14.04 22.70
N SER A 180 -3.55 15.01 22.30
CA SER A 180 -4.24 15.91 23.24
C SER A 180 -5.19 15.18 24.19
N LEU A 181 -5.71 14.02 23.77
CA LEU A 181 -6.59 13.17 24.55
C LEU A 181 -5.83 12.07 25.32
N GLY A 182 -4.50 11.99 25.18
CA GLY A 182 -3.67 10.95 25.76
C GLY A 182 -3.94 9.56 25.20
N ILE A 183 -4.45 9.47 23.97
CA ILE A 183 -4.77 8.19 23.32
C ILE A 183 -3.55 7.73 22.53
N VAL A 184 -2.89 6.68 23.04
CA VAL A 184 -1.79 6.02 22.33
C VAL A 184 -2.35 4.90 21.47
N LEU A 185 -2.02 4.92 20.18
CA LEU A 185 -2.41 3.87 19.22
C LEU A 185 -1.46 2.69 19.30
N GLY A 186 -2.03 1.48 19.27
CA GLY A 186 -1.31 0.24 19.02
C GLY A 186 -0.84 0.14 17.57
N LYS A 187 0.11 -0.77 17.31
CA LYS A 187 0.71 -0.98 15.98
C LYS A 187 -0.31 -1.31 14.90
N GLU A 188 -1.41 -1.95 15.28
CA GLU A 188 -2.44 -2.46 14.37
C GLU A 188 -3.80 -1.81 14.59
N ASP A 189 -3.89 -0.85 15.50
CA ASP A 189 -5.13 -0.12 15.75
C ASP A 189 -5.55 0.68 14.50
N GLN A 190 -6.84 0.67 14.23
CA GLN A 190 -7.39 1.32 13.04
C GLN A 190 -8.07 2.63 13.42
N VAL A 191 -7.80 3.68 12.66
CA VAL A 191 -8.43 4.99 12.85
C VAL A 191 -9.30 5.28 11.65
N THR A 192 -10.59 5.54 11.89
CA THR A 192 -11.58 5.85 10.86
C THR A 192 -12.19 7.22 11.12
N VAL A 193 -12.34 8.01 10.06
CA VAL A 193 -13.09 9.26 10.10
C VAL A 193 -14.37 9.10 9.30
N SER A 194 -15.52 9.45 9.88
CA SER A 194 -16.82 9.40 9.23
C SER A 194 -17.65 10.64 9.57
N GLU A 195 -18.63 10.96 8.74
CA GLU A 195 -19.61 12.01 9.05
C GLU A 195 -20.97 11.37 9.30
N GLU A 196 -21.61 11.73 10.42
CA GLU A 196 -22.93 11.25 10.77
C GLU A 196 -23.76 12.41 11.33
N ASN A 197 -24.94 12.66 10.76
CA ASN A 197 -25.83 13.74 11.17
C ASN A 197 -25.17 15.13 11.21
N GLY A 198 -24.25 15.40 10.26
CA GLY A 198 -23.51 16.67 10.20
C GLY A 198 -22.39 16.82 11.24
N LYS A 199 -22.09 15.77 12.02
CA LYS A 199 -20.97 15.73 12.98
C LYS A 199 -19.85 14.86 12.43
N THR A 200 -18.62 15.33 12.58
CA THR A 200 -17.42 14.55 12.24
C THR A 200 -17.07 13.63 13.40
N LEU A 201 -16.97 12.33 13.12
CA LEU A 201 -16.65 11.26 14.06
C LEU A 201 -15.26 10.70 13.75
N LEU A 202 -14.39 10.67 14.75
CA LEU A 202 -13.08 10.01 14.71
C LEU A 202 -13.17 8.76 15.57
N ARG A 203 -13.28 7.59 14.94
CA ARG A 203 -13.38 6.29 15.62
C ARG A 203 -12.03 5.58 15.63
N ILE A 204 -11.61 5.12 16.80
CA ILE A 204 -10.43 4.28 16.98
C ILE A 204 -10.95 2.87 17.27
N LEU A 205 -10.57 1.91 16.43
CA LEU A 205 -10.87 0.50 16.61
C LEU A 205 -9.61 -0.21 17.11
N ARG A 206 -9.68 -0.87 18.26
CA ARG A 206 -8.55 -1.63 18.81
C ARG A 206 -8.44 -2.98 18.13
N VAL A 207 -7.25 -3.30 17.60
CA VAL A 207 -6.99 -4.60 16.96
C VAL A 207 -6.09 -5.43 17.86
N THR A 208 -6.57 -6.61 18.24
CA THR A 208 -5.83 -7.55 19.09
C THR A 208 -5.87 -8.96 18.53
N HIS A 209 -4.85 -9.75 18.82
CA HIS A 209 -4.77 -11.16 18.44
C HIS A 209 -4.85 -12.06 19.66
N GLY A 210 -5.58 -13.16 19.53
CA GLY A 210 -5.66 -14.20 20.57
C GLY A 210 -5.65 -15.59 19.96
N LYS A 211 -5.30 -16.59 20.78
CA LYS A 211 -5.40 -18.00 20.39
C LYS A 211 -6.65 -18.61 21.02
N GLU A 212 -7.48 -19.24 20.20
CA GLU A 212 -8.66 -19.97 20.65
C GLU A 212 -8.52 -21.45 20.30
N SER A 213 -8.91 -22.33 21.22
CA SER A 213 -9.02 -23.77 20.94
C SER A 213 -10.48 -24.16 20.80
N ARG A 214 -10.81 -24.93 19.76
CA ARG A 214 -12.17 -25.44 19.52
C ARG A 214 -12.14 -26.96 19.43
N ASN A 215 -13.01 -27.62 20.19
CA ASN A 215 -13.18 -29.06 20.09
C ASN A 215 -14.09 -29.38 18.90
N VAL A 216 -13.63 -30.29 18.06
CA VAL A 216 -14.34 -30.72 16.85
C VAL A 216 -14.50 -32.24 16.90
N VAL A 217 -15.75 -32.68 16.77
CA VAL A 217 -16.10 -34.10 16.69
C VAL A 217 -15.70 -34.66 15.33
N ILE A 218 -15.03 -35.81 15.34
CA ILE A 218 -14.72 -36.58 14.13
C ILE A 218 -15.76 -37.71 14.04
N PRO A 219 -16.72 -37.64 13.11
CA PRO A 219 -17.73 -38.68 12.97
C PRO A 219 -17.08 -40.01 12.54
N PHE A 220 -17.58 -41.13 13.06
CA PHE A 220 -17.17 -42.45 12.58
C PHE A 220 -17.76 -42.75 11.20
N SER A 221 -17.06 -43.58 10.41
CA SER A 221 -17.60 -44.10 9.15
C SER A 221 -18.27 -45.47 9.36
N THR A 222 -19.14 -45.89 8.45
CA THR A 222 -19.74 -47.23 8.47
C THR A 222 -19.18 -48.07 7.33
N ILE A 223 -18.57 -49.21 7.66
CA ILE A 223 -18.01 -50.18 6.72
C ILE A 223 -18.96 -51.38 6.67
N ASN A 224 -19.47 -51.69 5.48
CA ASN A 224 -20.27 -52.89 5.25
C ASN A 224 -19.38 -54.03 4.76
N VAL A 225 -19.46 -55.20 5.39
CA VAL A 225 -18.69 -56.39 5.02
C VAL A 225 -19.64 -57.54 4.75
N ASN A 226 -19.46 -58.26 3.64
CA ASN A 226 -20.28 -59.44 3.35
C ASN A 226 -19.90 -60.60 4.26
N ASP A 227 -20.90 -61.26 4.86
CA ASP A 227 -20.73 -62.42 5.75
C ASP A 227 -21.56 -63.59 5.20
N SER A 228 -20.88 -64.64 4.73
CA SER A 228 -21.51 -65.85 4.16
C SER A 228 -22.15 -66.75 5.21
N SER A 229 -21.91 -66.51 6.50
CA SER A 229 -22.56 -67.24 7.60
C SER A 229 -23.97 -66.70 7.88
N LEU A 230 -24.26 -65.45 7.51
CA LEU A 230 -25.52 -64.78 7.74
C LEU A 230 -26.50 -64.94 6.56
N ALA A 231 -27.77 -65.16 6.86
CA ALA A 231 -28.84 -65.26 5.87
C ALA A 231 -28.91 -64.00 4.99
N ILE A 232 -29.27 -64.19 3.71
CA ILE A 232 -29.31 -63.09 2.74
C ILE A 232 -30.17 -61.92 3.24
N GLY A 233 -29.60 -60.71 3.25
CA GLY A 233 -30.28 -59.49 3.72
C GLY A 233 -30.24 -59.25 5.25
N ALA A 234 -29.76 -60.20 6.06
CA ALA A 234 -29.56 -59.95 7.49
C ALA A 234 -28.40 -58.97 7.72
N ARG A 235 -28.55 -58.04 8.69
CA ARG A 235 -27.51 -57.06 9.04
C ARG A 235 -27.15 -57.19 10.51
N VAL A 236 -25.87 -57.32 10.82
CA VAL A 236 -25.37 -57.44 12.20
C VAL A 236 -24.21 -56.47 12.41
N ILE A 237 -24.28 -55.66 13.46
CA ILE A 237 -23.17 -54.79 13.85
C ILE A 237 -22.09 -55.68 14.49
N LYS A 238 -20.93 -55.81 13.84
CA LYS A 238 -19.77 -56.54 14.36
C LYS A 238 -18.90 -55.66 15.25
N GLN A 239 -18.89 -54.34 14.97
CA GLN A 239 -18.19 -53.34 15.77
C GLN A 239 -19.02 -52.06 15.78
N ALA A 240 -19.31 -51.53 16.97
CA ALA A 240 -20.00 -50.24 17.09
C ALA A 240 -19.03 -49.09 16.78
N GLY A 241 -19.50 -48.10 16.02
CA GLY A 241 -18.72 -46.91 15.73
C GLY A 241 -18.62 -45.98 16.93
N VAL A 242 -17.47 -45.32 17.08
CA VAL A 242 -17.24 -44.32 18.14
C VAL A 242 -16.66 -43.07 17.51
N ASN A 243 -17.31 -41.93 17.75
CA ASN A 243 -16.79 -40.64 17.29
C ASN A 243 -15.43 -40.35 17.94
N GLY A 244 -14.53 -39.82 17.12
CA GLY A 244 -13.28 -39.23 17.56
C GLY A 244 -13.46 -37.77 17.97
N GLU A 245 -12.37 -37.18 18.42
CA GLU A 245 -12.28 -35.78 18.83
C GLU A 245 -10.93 -35.21 18.40
N ARG A 246 -10.94 -34.00 17.85
CA ARG A 246 -9.74 -33.19 17.64
C ARG A 246 -9.92 -31.80 18.23
N ILE A 247 -8.78 -31.20 18.57
CA ILE A 247 -8.69 -29.79 18.95
C ILE A 247 -8.11 -29.02 17.77
N ASP A 248 -8.87 -28.05 17.30
CA ASP A 248 -8.47 -27.10 16.27
C ASP A 248 -8.04 -25.79 16.97
N LEU A 249 -6.78 -25.39 16.78
CA LEU A 249 -6.20 -24.17 17.33
C LEU A 249 -6.28 -23.06 16.28
N TYR A 250 -6.95 -21.95 16.62
CA TYR A 250 -7.14 -20.79 15.76
C TYR A 250 -6.33 -19.60 16.25
N ASN A 251 -5.79 -18.82 15.31
CA ASN A 251 -5.38 -17.45 15.54
C ASN A 251 -6.59 -16.56 15.24
N VAL A 252 -7.09 -15.84 16.24
CA VAL A 252 -8.29 -15.02 16.13
C VAL A 252 -7.91 -13.55 16.22
N THR A 253 -8.31 -12.78 15.23
CA THR A 253 -8.18 -11.33 15.23
C THR A 253 -9.47 -10.72 15.77
N TYR A 254 -9.34 -9.88 16.78
CA TYR A 254 -10.44 -9.14 17.39
C TYR A 254 -10.35 -7.67 17.03
N VAL A 255 -11.49 -7.07 16.72
CA VAL A 255 -11.64 -5.63 16.51
C VAL A 255 -12.68 -5.11 17.48
N ASP A 256 -12.29 -4.17 18.35
CA ASP A 256 -13.08 -3.70 19.50
C ASP A 256 -13.63 -4.87 20.35
N GLY A 257 -12.80 -5.89 20.56
CA GLY A 257 -13.14 -7.08 21.34
C GLY A 257 -14.08 -8.07 20.65
N LYS A 258 -14.52 -7.79 19.41
CA LYS A 258 -15.34 -8.72 18.62
C LYS A 258 -14.47 -9.51 17.66
N ALA A 259 -14.62 -10.84 17.64
CA ALA A 259 -13.90 -11.71 16.72
C ALA A 259 -14.29 -11.41 15.27
N GLN A 260 -13.32 -11.01 14.44
CA GLN A 260 -13.55 -10.67 13.04
C GLN A 260 -13.07 -11.77 12.09
N SER A 261 -11.95 -12.43 12.40
CA SER A 261 -11.43 -13.52 11.59
C SER A 261 -10.75 -14.57 12.46
N ALA A 262 -10.80 -15.83 12.02
CA ALA A 262 -10.14 -16.94 12.67
C ALA A 262 -9.39 -17.76 11.61
N THR A 263 -8.08 -17.90 11.79
CA THR A 263 -7.23 -18.70 10.90
C THR A 263 -6.77 -19.94 11.64
N LEU A 264 -7.01 -21.11 11.05
CA LEU A 264 -6.57 -22.38 11.61
C LEU A 264 -5.03 -22.45 11.59
N ILE A 265 -4.42 -22.64 12.76
CA ILE A 265 -2.97 -22.77 12.93
C ILE A 265 -2.58 -24.24 12.96
N LYS A 266 -3.33 -25.03 13.72
CA LYS A 266 -2.97 -26.42 14.03
C LYS A 266 -4.22 -27.25 14.31
N GLN A 267 -4.18 -28.50 13.89
CA GLN A 267 -5.15 -29.52 14.27
C GLN A 267 -4.43 -30.60 15.05
N SER A 268 -5.02 -31.08 16.13
CA SER A 268 -4.49 -32.18 16.92
C SER A 268 -5.58 -33.17 17.25
N ILE A 269 -5.46 -34.41 16.76
CA ILE A 269 -6.38 -35.49 17.11
C ILE A 269 -6.11 -35.88 18.57
N VAL A 270 -7.14 -35.77 19.40
CA VAL A 270 -7.09 -36.18 20.81
C VAL A 270 -7.58 -37.62 20.95
N LYS A 271 -8.61 -37.97 20.17
CA LYS A 271 -9.20 -39.31 20.12
C LYS A 271 -9.50 -39.67 18.66
N PRO A 272 -8.94 -40.76 18.11
CA PRO A 272 -9.32 -41.21 16.77
C PRO A 272 -10.76 -41.73 16.75
N SER A 273 -11.45 -41.58 15.62
CA SER A 273 -12.74 -42.24 15.40
C SER A 273 -12.55 -43.73 15.17
N ILE A 274 -13.50 -44.53 15.62
CA ILE A 274 -13.56 -45.98 15.39
C ILE A 274 -14.74 -46.23 14.46
N ASP A 275 -14.50 -46.85 13.31
CA ASP A 275 -15.55 -47.13 12.33
C ASP A 275 -16.52 -48.20 12.82
N GLN A 276 -17.79 -48.06 12.42
CA GLN A 276 -18.83 -49.05 12.62
C GLN A 276 -18.73 -50.13 11.54
N ILE A 277 -18.62 -51.39 11.94
CA ILE A 277 -18.59 -52.52 11.00
C ILE A 277 -19.95 -53.22 11.01
N VAL A 278 -20.62 -53.23 9.86
CA VAL A 278 -21.91 -53.91 9.65
C VAL A 278 -21.69 -55.09 8.72
N ALA A 279 -21.87 -56.30 9.23
CA ALA A 279 -21.91 -57.50 8.43
C ALA A 279 -23.24 -57.62 7.71
N ILE A 280 -23.23 -57.83 6.39
CA ILE A 280 -24.42 -58.07 5.57
C ILE A 280 -24.39 -59.53 5.10
N GLY A 281 -25.48 -60.26 5.34
CA GLY A 281 -25.60 -61.65 4.95
C GLY A 281 -25.64 -61.83 3.45
N ALA A 282 -24.72 -62.67 2.94
CA ALA A 282 -24.60 -63.02 1.53
C ALA A 282 -24.81 -64.53 1.29
N LYS A 283 -25.30 -65.27 2.29
CA LYS A 283 -25.55 -66.71 2.18
C LYS A 283 -26.62 -66.96 1.11
N SER A 284 -26.19 -67.47 -0.05
CA SER A 284 -27.12 -67.91 -1.09
C SER A 284 -27.92 -69.10 -0.57
N THR A 285 -29.24 -69.03 -0.70
CA THR A 285 -30.09 -70.21 -0.59
C THR A 285 -29.68 -71.15 -1.73
N PRO A 286 -29.34 -72.43 -1.47
CA PRO A 286 -29.13 -73.37 -2.55
C PRO A 286 -30.42 -73.41 -3.37
N ARG A 287 -30.31 -73.13 -4.67
CA ARG A 287 -31.44 -73.20 -5.60
C ARG A 287 -31.70 -74.69 -5.83
N THR A 288 -32.61 -75.26 -5.05
CA THR A 288 -33.20 -76.60 -5.27
C THR A 288 -34.11 -76.58 -6.48
#